data_AF-A0A6B3HC76-F1
#
_entry.id   AF-A0A6B3HC76-F1
#
_cell.length_a   1.000
_cell.length_b   1.000
_cell.length_c   1.000
_cell.angle_alpha   90.00
_cell.angle_beta   90.00
_cell.angle_gamma   90.00
#
_symmetry.space_group_name_H-M   'P 1'
#
loop_
_entity.id
_entity.type
_entity.pdbx_description
1 polymer ?
#
loop_
_entity_poly.entity_id
_entity_poly.type
_entity_poly.pdbx_seq_one_letter_code
_entity_poly.pdbx_strand_id
1 'polypeptide(L)' 'WNLVFMQYERGAGDGKEDFPILGDLPSKNIDTGLGLERLAMILQGVQNMYETDTLRVVMDKATELTGVRYG' A
#
# COMPACT_ATOMS: atom_id res chain seq x y z
N TRP A 1 -7.35 1.61 2.68
CA TRP A 1 -6.86 2.86 3.29
C TRP A 1 -6.37 2.53 4.68
N ASN A 2 -5.19 2.99 5.06
CA ASN A 2 -4.64 2.86 6.40
C ASN A 2 -4.46 4.23 7.05
N LEU A 3 -4.81 4.34 8.33
CA LEU A 3 -4.69 5.55 9.13
C LEU A 3 -3.89 5.19 10.40
N VAL A 4 -2.76 5.85 10.62
CA VAL A 4 -1.89 5.63 11.76
C VAL A 4 -1.87 6.89 12.61
N PHE A 5 -2.15 6.71 13.89
CA PHE A 5 -2.17 7.76 14.90
C PHE A 5 -0.91 7.63 15.75
N MET A 6 0.12 8.42 15.47
CA MET A 6 1.36 8.42 16.26
C MET A 6 1.11 9.14 17.58
N GLN A 7 0.91 8.36 18.65
CA GLN A 7 0.53 8.86 19.97
C GLN A 7 1.61 8.69 21.04
N TYR A 8 2.40 7.63 20.96
CA TYR A 8 3.28 7.19 22.04
C TYR A 8 4.73 7.01 21.61
N GLU A 9 5.65 7.21 22.54
CA GLU A 9 7.08 6.92 22.37
C GLU A 9 7.38 5.46 22.73
N ARG A 10 8.04 4.76 21.80
CA ARG A 10 8.41 3.35 21.92
C ARG A 10 9.78 3.21 22.58
N GLY A 11 9.86 2.45 23.67
CA GLY A 11 11.12 2.09 24.31
C GLY A 11 11.89 0.96 23.59
N ALA A 12 13.01 0.55 24.18
CA ALA A 12 13.86 -0.50 23.61
C ALA A 12 13.18 -1.88 23.63
N GLY A 13 13.47 -2.70 22.62
CA GLY A 13 12.89 -4.02 22.45
C GLY A 13 13.10 -4.58 21.05
N ASP A 14 13.33 -5.88 20.95
CA ASP A 14 13.70 -6.56 19.69
C ASP A 14 12.47 -7.02 18.89
N GLY A 15 11.30 -7.04 19.53
CA GLY A 15 10.05 -7.57 18.98
C GLY A 15 9.03 -6.52 18.58
N LYS A 16 7.94 -6.99 17.96
CA LYS A 16 6.72 -6.18 17.74
C LYS A 16 5.82 -6.08 18.99
N GLU A 17 5.99 -6.99 19.93
CA GLU A 17 5.17 -7.09 21.16
C GLU A 17 5.99 -6.72 22.41
N ASP A 18 7.30 -6.96 22.38
CA ASP A 18 8.20 -6.75 23.51
C ASP A 18 8.89 -5.39 23.43
N PHE A 19 8.17 -4.33 23.80
CA PHE A 19 8.75 -3.02 24.10
C PHE A 19 7.89 -2.26 25.12
N PRO A 20 8.48 -1.48 26.04
CA PRO A 20 7.71 -0.62 26.93
C PRO A 20 7.23 0.63 26.18
N ILE A 21 6.06 1.13 26.55
CA ILE A 21 5.61 2.48 26.18
C ILE A 21 6.16 3.47 27.19
N LEU A 22 6.95 4.44 26.74
CA LEU A 22 7.62 5.40 27.63
C LEU A 22 6.72 6.58 28.01
N GLY A 23 5.71 6.87 27.20
CA GLY A 23 4.76 7.96 27.42
C GLY A 23 4.18 8.51 26.12
N ASP A 24 3.50 9.65 26.23
CA ASP A 24 2.96 10.39 25.10
C ASP A 24 4.07 11.10 24.31
N LEU A 25 3.93 11.17 22.98
CA LEU A 25 4.80 12.00 22.15
C LEU A 25 4.60 13.48 22.46
N PRO A 26 5.67 14.30 22.43
CA PRO A 26 5.56 15.75 22.61
C PRO A 26 4.74 16.43 21.51
N SER A 27 4.69 15.83 20.31
CA SER A 27 3.81 16.22 19.21
C SER A 27 3.23 14.97 18.55
N LYS A 28 1.90 14.89 18.47
CA LYS A 28 1.18 13.78 17.86
C LYS A 28 1.05 14.02 16.35
N ASN A 29 1.20 12.96 15.57
CA ASN A 29 1.16 13.03 14.11
C ASN A 29 0.16 12.02 13.55
N ILE A 30 -0.29 12.30 12.33
CA ILE A 30 -1.15 11.41 11.55
C ILE A 30 -0.36 10.99 10.31
N ASP A 31 -0.26 9.68 10.09
CA ASP A 31 0.25 9.11 8.85
C ASP A 31 -0.86 8.32 8.17
N THR A 32 -1.08 8.56 6.88
CA THR A 32 -2.15 7.89 6.13
C THR A 32 -1.62 7.38 4.81
N GLY A 33 -2.07 6.18 4.44
CA GLY A 33 -1.71 5.55 3.18
C GLY A 33 -2.92 4.98 2.47
N LEU A 34 -3.10 5.31 1.20
CA LEU A 34 -4.06 4.69 0.31
C LEU A 34 -3.33 4.23 -0.94
N GLY A 35 -3.30 2.91 -1.18
CA GLY A 35 -2.70 2.36 -2.38
C GLY A 35 -3.50 2.80 -3.61
N LEU A 36 -2.87 3.59 -4.47
CA LEU A 36 -3.50 4.19 -5.64
C LEU A 36 -4.03 3.13 -6.60
N GLU A 37 -3.21 2.13 -6.91
CA GLU A 37 -3.52 1.06 -7.86
C GLU A 37 -4.67 0.19 -7.32
N ARG A 38 -4.72 -0.01 -6.00
CA ARG A 38 -5.82 -0.75 -5.36
C ARG A 38 -7.13 0.05 -5.40
N LEU A 39 -7.07 1.36 -5.22
CA LEU A 39 -8.26 2.21 -5.38
C LEU A 39 -8.72 2.23 -6.85
N ALA A 40 -7.79 2.41 -7.79
CA ALA A 40 -8.06 2.40 -9.22
C ALA A 40 -8.72 1.09 -9.66
N MET A 41 -8.21 -0.06 -9.18
CA MET A 41 -8.79 -1.38 -9.45
C MET A 41 -10.28 -1.44 -9.08
N ILE A 42 -10.64 -0.94 -7.89
CA ILE A 42 -12.04 -0.88 -7.43
C ILE A 42 -12.87 0.08 -8.29
N LEU A 43 -12.36 1.29 -8.53
CA LEU A 43 -13.11 2.34 -9.27
C LEU A 43 -13.30 2.00 -10.75
N GLN A 44 -12.36 1.28 -11.35
CA GLN A 44 -12.41 0.85 -12.74
C GLN A 44 -13.12 -0.51 -12.90
N GLY A 45 -13.45 -1.20 -11.80
CA GLY A 45 -14.17 -2.48 -11.82
C GLY A 45 -13.35 -3.65 -12.36
N VAL A 46 -12.02 -3.59 -12.28
CA VAL A 46 -11.12 -4.66 -12.75
C VAL A 46 -10.71 -5.59 -11.61
N GLN A 47 -10.26 -6.81 -11.93
CA GLN A 47 -10.07 -7.86 -10.93
C GLN A 47 -8.68 -7.85 -10.27
N ASN A 48 -7.70 -7.21 -10.89
CA ASN A 48 -6.34 -7.11 -10.37
C ASN A 48 -5.66 -5.80 -10.80
N MET A 49 -4.54 -5.48 -10.16
CA MET A 49 -3.84 -4.21 -10.41
C MET A 49 -3.29 -4.07 -11.84
N TYR A 50 -2.92 -5.17 -12.51
CA TYR A 50 -2.33 -5.14 -13.86
C TYR A 50 -3.35 -4.80 -14.95
N GLU A 51 -4.64 -4.87 -14.61
CA GLU A 51 -5.74 -4.48 -15.50
C GLU A 51 -6.15 -3.02 -15.33
N THR A 52 -5.57 -2.30 -14.37
CA THR A 52 -5.79 -0.85 -14.25
C THR A 52 -5.25 -0.13 -15.47
N ASP A 53 -5.87 0.99 -15.84
CA ASP A 53 -5.47 1.86 -16.95
C ASP A 53 -3.96 2.15 -17.00
N THR A 54 -3.35 2.41 -15.86
CA THR A 54 -1.91 2.71 -15.74
C THR A 54 -0.99 1.53 -16.08
N LEU A 55 -1.42 0.29 -15.81
CA LEU A 55 -0.61 -0.92 -16.04
C LEU A 55 -1.01 -1.70 -17.28
N ARG A 56 -2.25 -1.58 -17.75
CA ARG A 56 -2.76 -2.30 -18.92
C ARG A 56 -1.91 -2.06 -20.17
N VAL A 57 -1.43 -0.83 -20.38
CA VAL A 57 -0.56 -0.46 -21.50
C VAL A 57 0.75 -1.27 -21.51
N VAL A 58 1.34 -1.50 -20.34
CA VAL A 58 2.57 -2.30 -20.20
C VAL A 58 2.27 -3.77 -20.52
N MET A 59 1.16 -4.29 -19.99
CA MET A 59 0.74 -5.67 -20.21
C MET A 59 0.42 -5.93 -21.69
N ASP A 60 -0.25 -4.99 -22.37
CA ASP A 60 -0.55 -5.08 -23.80
C ASP A 60 0.73 -5.11 -24.62
N LYS A 61 1.69 -4.23 -24.29
CA LYS A 61 2.97 -4.23 -24.99
C LYS A 61 3.76 -5.51 -24.78
N ALA A 62 3.73 -6.07 -23.57
CA ALA A 62 4.37 -7.35 -23.29
C ALA A 62 3.72 -8.49 -24.09
N THR A 63 2.39 -8.55 -24.17
CA THR A 63 1.67 -9.53 -25.00
C THR A 63 1.99 -9.38 -26.47
N GLU A 64 2.08 -8.16 -27.00
CA GLU A 64 2.46 -7.88 -28.39
C GLU A 64 3.88 -8.40 -28.71
N LEU A 65 4.85 -8.10 -27.85
CA LEU A 65 6.26 -8.47 -28.07
C LEU A 65 6.51 -9.98 -27.94
N THR A 66 5.78 -10.65 -27.05
CA THR A 66 5.98 -12.08 -26.76
C THR A 66 5.08 -12.98 -27.59
N GLY A 67 3.99 -12.46 -28.15
CA GLY A 67 2.93 -13.25 -28.77
C GLY A 67 2.13 -14.09 -27.78
N VAL A 68 2.32 -13.91 -26.47
CA VAL A 68 1.64 -14.67 -25.41
C VAL A 68 0.48 -13.85 -24.87
N ARG A 69 -0.72 -14.45 -24.88
CA ARG A 69 -1.93 -13.84 -24.34
C ARG A 69 -1.83 -13.72 -22.81
N TYR A 70 -2.26 -12.58 -22.30
CA TYR A 70 -2.49 -12.36 -20.87
C TYR A 70 -3.82 -12.99 -20.43
N GLY A 71 -3.78 -13.81 -19.36
CA GLY A 71 -4.91 -14.64 -18.89
C GLY A 71 -5.13 -15.89 -19.74
#